data_AF-A0A2H0P7S0-F1
#
_entry.id   AF-A0A2H0P7S0-F1
#
_cell.length_a   1.000
_cell.length_b   1.000
_cell.length_c   1.000
_cell.angle_alpha   90.00
_cell.angle_beta   90.00
_cell.angle_gamma   90.00
#
_symmetry.space_group_name_H-M   'P 1'
#
loop_
_entity.id
_entity.type
_entity.pdbx_description
1 polymer ?
#
loop_
_entity_poly.entity_id
_entity_poly.type
_entity_poly.pdbx_seq_one_letter_code
_entity_poly.pdbx_strand_id
1 'polypeptide(L)'
;MGILEIYDDTKFYPAAVALEVTLRCNMRYLHCGSSAGENKEGLGISHGQYKELVEFICESQKEEREGRISIKTMPADSIGYCHSSAIDVWDDLEWGGCNAGRYVIGIQSNGNVSGCLSLQHDSFIVGNVRKRNLKDIREDNEAFSYTRGFRKDKLCGSCKDCSKGDECNSGCLAMGYSSTGELYNNPYCYKNIVENTAHGEPVEP
;
A
#
# COMPACT_ATOMS: atom_id res chain seq x y z
N MET A 1 -35.58 -23.62 34.37
CA MET A 1 -34.45 -22.68 34.19
C MET A 1 -33.16 -23.44 34.44
N GLY A 2 -32.48 -23.88 33.38
CA GLY A 2 -31.09 -24.34 33.49
C GLY A 2 -30.18 -23.12 33.41
N ILE A 3 -29.26 -22.95 34.37
CA ILE A 3 -28.50 -21.72 34.64
C ILE A 3 -27.07 -21.75 34.06
N LEU A 4 -26.70 -22.76 33.27
CA LEU A 4 -25.33 -22.86 32.73
C LEU A 4 -25.36 -23.42 31.30
N GLU A 5 -25.22 -22.54 30.32
CA GLU A 5 -24.75 -22.90 28.99
C GLU A 5 -23.24 -22.68 28.95
N ILE A 6 -22.49 -23.70 28.55
CA ILE A 6 -21.06 -23.58 28.25
C ILE A 6 -20.99 -23.16 26.78
N TYR A 7 -20.65 -21.90 26.54
CA TYR A 7 -20.20 -21.46 25.22
C TYR A 7 -18.71 -21.77 25.10
N ASP A 8 -18.33 -22.52 24.07
CA ASP A 8 -16.95 -22.65 23.64
C ASP A 8 -16.56 -21.35 22.91
N ASP A 9 -16.13 -20.36 23.69
CA ASP A 9 -15.71 -19.03 23.22
C ASP A 9 -14.27 -19.02 22.66
N THR A 10 -13.73 -20.18 22.29
CA THR A 10 -12.40 -20.25 21.66
C THR A 10 -12.49 -20.33 20.13
N LYS A 11 -12.98 -19.26 19.51
CA LYS A 11 -12.68 -18.99 18.11
C LYS A 11 -11.98 -17.64 17.99
N PHE A 12 -10.66 -17.66 18.18
CA PHE A 12 -9.81 -16.63 17.59
C PHE A 12 -9.95 -16.72 16.06
N TYR A 13 -10.85 -15.94 15.48
CA TYR A 13 -10.85 -15.66 14.04
C TYR A 13 -10.15 -14.31 13.84
N PRO A 14 -9.21 -14.20 12.88
CA PRO A 14 -8.60 -12.91 12.59
C PRO A 14 -9.69 -11.98 12.06
N ALA A 15 -10.04 -10.95 12.84
CA ALA A 15 -11.00 -9.92 12.43
C ALA A 15 -10.50 -9.08 11.23
N ALA A 16 -9.20 -9.15 10.95
CA ALA A 16 -8.55 -8.64 9.75
C ALA A 16 -7.35 -9.53 9.42
N VAL A 17 -7.21 -9.90 8.15
CA VAL A 17 -6.01 -10.53 7.61
C VAL A 17 -5.24 -9.47 6.84
N ALA A 18 -4.12 -9.02 7.39
CA ALA A 18 -3.20 -8.15 6.68
C ALA A 18 -2.29 -9.02 5.81
N LEU A 19 -2.45 -8.94 4.48
CA LEU A 19 -1.52 -9.57 3.56
C LEU A 19 -0.38 -8.58 3.28
N GLU A 20 0.80 -8.93 3.74
CA GLU A 20 2.02 -8.20 3.44
C GLU A 20 2.60 -8.77 2.12
N VAL A 21 2.81 -7.90 1.13
CA VAL A 21 3.01 -8.30 -0.27
C VAL A 21 4.49 -8.38 -0.65
N THR A 22 5.38 -7.81 0.16
CA THR A 22 6.74 -7.49 -0.27
C THR A 22 7.85 -8.03 0.64
N LEU A 23 7.53 -8.43 1.88
CA LEU A 23 8.43 -8.56 3.02
C LEU A 23 9.33 -7.34 3.24
N ARG A 24 8.88 -6.15 2.81
CA ARG A 24 9.69 -4.92 2.88
C ARG A 24 9.36 -4.05 4.07
N CYS A 25 8.44 -4.45 4.96
CA CYS A 25 8.06 -3.67 6.15
C CYS A 25 9.08 -3.79 7.31
N ASN A 26 10.08 -2.91 7.36
CA ASN A 26 11.08 -2.76 8.41
C ASN A 26 10.56 -2.15 9.74
N MET A 27 9.25 -1.99 9.92
CA MET A 27 8.66 -1.52 11.18
C MET A 27 8.90 -2.56 12.28
N ARG A 28 10.05 -2.47 12.96
CA ARG A 28 10.45 -3.30 14.11
C ARG A 28 9.60 -2.99 15.33
N TYR A 29 8.29 -3.22 15.26
CA TYR A 29 7.38 -3.06 16.39
C TYR A 29 6.94 -4.43 16.91
N LEU A 30 7.15 -4.62 18.22
CA LEU A 30 6.74 -5.79 18.99
C LEU A 30 5.21 -6.03 18.95
N HIS A 31 4.43 -5.02 18.55
CA HIS A 31 2.97 -5.07 18.50
C HIS A 31 2.45 -5.94 17.34
N CYS A 32 3.11 -5.95 16.19
CA CYS A 32 2.61 -6.63 14.99
C CYS A 32 3.02 -8.11 14.88
N GLY A 33 3.85 -8.62 15.81
CA GLY A 33 4.33 -10.02 15.78
C GLY A 33 5.20 -10.39 14.56
N SER A 34 5.58 -9.41 13.73
CA SER A 34 6.40 -9.60 12.53
C SER A 34 7.56 -8.61 12.51
N SER A 35 8.77 -9.12 12.34
CA SER A 35 9.94 -8.35 11.94
C SER A 35 10.29 -8.78 10.52
N ALA A 36 10.10 -7.93 9.52
CA ALA A 36 10.32 -8.32 8.12
C ALA A 36 11.80 -8.65 7.78
N GLY A 37 12.72 -8.49 8.74
CA GLY A 37 14.12 -8.86 8.56
C GLY A 37 14.83 -7.94 7.56
N GLU A 38 15.96 -8.41 7.04
CA GLU A 38 16.63 -7.78 5.91
C GLU A 38 15.90 -8.15 4.61
N ASN A 39 15.93 -7.24 3.63
CA ASN A 39 15.34 -7.48 2.32
C ASN A 39 16.01 -8.70 1.68
N LYS A 40 15.23 -9.76 1.42
CA LYS A 40 15.71 -11.00 0.80
C LYS A 40 15.33 -11.00 -0.67
N GLU A 41 16.35 -11.05 -1.53
CA GLU A 41 16.14 -11.20 -2.97
C GLU A 41 15.33 -12.48 -3.28
N GLY A 42 14.41 -12.38 -4.24
CA GLY A 42 13.60 -13.50 -4.71
C GLY A 42 12.32 -13.79 -3.91
N LEU A 43 11.96 -13.00 -2.90
CA LEU A 43 10.70 -13.15 -2.14
C LEU A 43 9.54 -12.25 -2.64
N GLY A 44 9.78 -11.41 -3.65
CA GLY A 44 8.72 -10.62 -4.27
C GLY A 44 7.76 -11.53 -5.05
N ILE A 45 6.46 -11.19 -5.04
CA ILE A 45 5.48 -11.89 -5.86
C ILE A 45 5.58 -11.45 -7.31
N SER A 46 5.36 -12.38 -8.24
CA SER A 46 5.29 -12.07 -9.67
C SER A 46 4.04 -11.25 -9.99
N HIS A 47 4.01 -10.61 -11.15
CA HIS A 47 2.82 -9.92 -11.64
C HIS A 47 1.60 -10.84 -11.81
N GLY A 48 1.81 -12.11 -12.17
CA GLY A 48 0.76 -13.12 -12.22
C GLY A 48 0.17 -13.40 -10.83
N GLN A 49 1.03 -13.62 -9.83
CA GLN A 49 0.61 -13.82 -8.44
C GLN A 49 -0.09 -12.58 -7.87
N TYR A 50 0.38 -11.38 -8.20
CA TYR A 50 -0.28 -10.13 -7.80
C TYR A 50 -1.65 -9.99 -8.44
N LYS A 51 -1.81 -10.39 -9.71
CA LYS A 51 -3.12 -10.43 -10.38
C LYS A 51 -4.08 -11.38 -9.67
N GLU A 52 -3.65 -12.62 -9.42
CA GLU A 52 -4.42 -13.62 -8.68
C GLU A 52 -4.82 -13.14 -7.29
N LEU A 53 -3.93 -12.42 -6.60
CA LEU A 53 -4.22 -11.81 -5.31
C LEU A 53 -5.35 -10.78 -5.40
N VAL A 54 -5.31 -9.87 -6.36
CA VAL A 54 -6.37 -8.85 -6.53
C VAL A 54 -7.71 -9.53 -6.85
N GLU A 55 -7.71 -10.54 -7.71
CA GLU A 55 -8.91 -11.34 -8.04
C GLU A 55 -9.47 -12.07 -6.81
N PHE A 56 -8.60 -12.66 -5.98
CA PHE A 56 -8.97 -13.28 -4.72
C PHE A 56 -9.62 -12.29 -3.74
N ILE A 57 -9.08 -11.07 -3.64
CA ILE A 57 -9.67 -10.00 -2.80
C ILE A 57 -11.08 -9.65 -3.29
N CYS A 58 -11.25 -9.43 -4.60
CA CYS A 58 -12.55 -9.12 -5.19
C CYS A 58 -13.60 -10.21 -4.90
N GLU A 59 -13.26 -11.48 -5.14
CA GLU A 59 -14.19 -12.57 -4.87
C GLU A 59 -14.50 -12.68 -3.38
N SER A 60 -13.49 -12.60 -2.50
CA SER A 60 -13.70 -12.67 -1.04
C SER A 60 -14.65 -11.58 -0.54
N GLN A 61 -14.48 -10.34 -1.00
CA GLN A 61 -15.37 -9.23 -0.63
C GLN A 61 -16.80 -9.44 -1.15
N LYS A 62 -16.96 -10.07 -2.32
CA LYS A 62 -18.28 -10.47 -2.82
C LYS A 62 -18.89 -11.58 -1.94
N GLU A 63 -18.12 -12.60 -1.57
CA GLU A 63 -18.58 -13.65 -0.65
C GLU A 63 -19.01 -13.08 0.71
N GLU A 64 -18.29 -12.07 1.21
CA GLU A 64 -18.63 -11.33 2.44
C GLU A 64 -19.96 -10.60 2.30
N ARG A 65 -20.15 -9.81 1.22
CA ARG A 65 -21.41 -9.09 0.93
C ARG A 65 -22.61 -10.02 0.81
N GLU A 66 -22.39 -11.23 0.29
CA GLU A 66 -23.42 -12.28 0.17
C GLU A 66 -23.63 -13.08 1.47
N GLY A 67 -22.85 -12.81 2.52
CA GLY A 67 -22.92 -13.51 3.81
C GLY A 67 -22.39 -14.95 3.77
N ARG A 68 -21.66 -15.34 2.71
CA ARG A 68 -21.04 -16.67 2.58
C ARG A 68 -19.82 -16.84 3.47
N ILE A 69 -19.09 -15.74 3.71
CA ILE A 69 -17.99 -15.68 4.67
C ILE A 69 -18.21 -14.52 5.65
N SER A 70 -17.67 -14.66 6.86
CA SER A 70 -17.76 -13.65 7.94
C SER A 70 -16.45 -12.90 8.16
N ILE A 71 -15.42 -13.19 7.36
CA ILE A 71 -14.12 -12.54 7.42
C ILE A 71 -14.11 -11.39 6.42
N LYS A 72 -13.78 -10.20 6.91
CA LYS A 72 -13.64 -9.01 6.08
C LYS A 72 -12.25 -8.97 5.44
N THR A 73 -12.24 -8.91 4.11
CA THR A 73 -11.00 -8.70 3.34
C THR A 73 -10.86 -7.22 3.02
N MET A 74 -9.78 -6.59 3.49
CA MET A 74 -9.48 -5.19 3.22
C MET A 74 -8.17 -5.08 2.43
N PRO A 75 -8.20 -4.48 1.22
CA PRO A 75 -6.98 -4.19 0.47
C PRO A 75 -6.15 -3.13 1.18
N ALA A 76 -4.82 -3.22 1.05
CA ALA A 76 -3.94 -2.11 1.37
C ALA A 76 -4.04 -1.04 0.28
N ASP A 77 -3.83 0.23 0.63
CA ASP A 77 -3.90 1.39 -0.29
C ASP A 77 -2.93 1.31 -1.49
N SER A 78 -2.04 0.31 -1.47
CA SER A 78 -1.17 -0.11 -2.54
C SER A 78 -1.81 -1.02 -3.61
N ILE A 79 -3.05 -1.49 -3.44
CA ILE A 79 -3.63 -2.59 -4.22
C ILE A 79 -4.80 -2.14 -5.11
N GLY A 80 -4.80 -2.57 -6.38
CA GLY A 80 -6.00 -2.56 -7.23
C GLY A 80 -6.53 -1.20 -7.70
N TYR A 81 -5.84 -0.09 -7.43
CA TYR A 81 -6.28 1.24 -7.89
C TYR A 81 -6.18 1.42 -9.41
N CYS A 82 -6.93 2.39 -9.93
CA CYS A 82 -6.93 2.84 -11.33
C CYS A 82 -7.40 1.79 -12.36
N HIS A 83 -8.07 0.73 -11.93
CA HIS A 83 -8.74 -0.26 -12.81
C HIS A 83 -10.23 -0.34 -12.44
N SER A 84 -11.09 -0.86 -13.32
CA SER A 84 -12.54 -0.97 -13.05
C SER A 84 -12.85 -1.82 -11.82
N SER A 85 -12.03 -2.84 -11.53
CA SER A 85 -12.13 -3.63 -10.29
C SER A 85 -11.91 -2.80 -9.02
N ALA A 86 -11.36 -1.58 -9.11
CA ALA A 86 -11.23 -0.69 -7.97
C ALA A 86 -12.60 -0.34 -7.36
N ILE A 87 -13.67 -0.34 -8.16
CA ILE A 87 -15.05 -0.14 -7.67
C ILE A 87 -15.41 -1.22 -6.64
N ASP A 88 -15.13 -2.48 -6.96
CA ASP A 88 -15.42 -3.62 -6.09
C ASP A 88 -14.48 -3.69 -4.87
N VAL A 89 -13.23 -3.25 -5.05
CA VAL A 89 -12.14 -3.34 -4.08
C VAL A 89 -12.20 -2.20 -3.05
N TRP A 90 -12.61 -1.00 -3.48
CA TRP A 90 -12.53 0.24 -2.71
C TRP A 90 -13.89 0.90 -2.42
N ASP A 91 -15.01 0.22 -2.69
CA ASP A 91 -16.37 0.74 -2.48
C ASP A 91 -16.55 2.16 -3.08
N ASP A 92 -16.26 2.30 -4.39
CA ASP A 92 -16.30 3.57 -5.14
C ASP A 92 -15.32 4.68 -4.69
N LEU A 93 -14.37 4.40 -3.78
CA LEU A 93 -13.33 5.37 -3.45
C LEU A 93 -12.31 5.48 -4.60
N GLU A 94 -12.31 6.64 -5.26
CA GLU A 94 -11.34 6.95 -6.31
C GLU A 94 -9.95 7.26 -5.73
N TRP A 95 -8.92 6.66 -6.34
CA TRP A 95 -7.53 6.96 -6.02
C TRP A 95 -7.12 8.33 -6.56
N GLY A 96 -6.91 9.30 -5.65
CA GLY A 96 -6.47 10.67 -5.97
C GLY A 96 -4.97 10.92 -5.80
N GLY A 97 -4.15 9.86 -5.77
CA GLY A 97 -2.70 9.96 -5.59
C GLY A 97 -2.22 9.75 -4.15
N CYS A 98 -0.89 9.68 -3.99
CA CYS A 98 -0.26 9.37 -2.70
C CYS A 98 -0.53 10.47 -1.65
N ASN A 99 -1.11 10.07 -0.52
CA ASN A 99 -1.46 10.95 0.59
C ASN A 99 -0.29 11.28 1.54
N ALA A 100 0.88 10.67 1.31
CA ALA A 100 2.05 10.82 2.17
C ALA A 100 2.47 12.28 2.27
N GLY A 101 2.59 12.81 3.48
CA GLY A 101 2.91 14.22 3.73
C GLY A 101 1.81 15.22 3.39
N ARG A 102 0.71 14.82 2.75
CA ARG A 102 -0.44 15.69 2.41
C ARG A 102 -1.52 15.59 3.49
N TYR A 103 -2.00 14.37 3.72
CA TYR A 103 -3.04 14.07 4.70
C TYR A 103 -2.58 13.08 5.78
N VAL A 104 -1.49 12.36 5.51
CA VAL A 104 -0.89 11.38 6.43
C VAL A 104 0.56 11.74 6.71
N ILE A 105 0.99 11.59 7.96
CA ILE A 105 2.39 11.69 8.39
C ILE A 105 2.65 10.52 9.36
N GLY A 106 3.79 9.86 9.19
CA GLY A 106 4.30 8.84 10.10
C GLY A 106 5.30 9.41 11.10
N ILE A 107 5.22 8.97 12.35
CA ILE A 107 6.21 9.27 13.39
C ILE A 107 6.75 7.95 13.93
N GLN A 108 8.05 7.74 13.77
CA GLN A 108 8.74 6.55 14.28
C GLN A 108 9.04 6.72 15.78
N SER A 109 9.27 5.62 16.50
CA SER A 109 9.53 5.63 17.96
C SER A 109 10.73 6.50 18.35
N ASN A 110 11.77 6.56 17.51
CA ASN A 110 12.94 7.43 17.67
C ASN A 110 12.67 8.90 17.30
N GLY A 111 11.45 9.22 16.88
CA GLY A 111 10.92 10.56 16.64
C GLY A 111 11.07 11.03 15.21
N ASN A 112 11.64 10.22 14.32
CA ASN A 112 11.74 10.55 12.91
C ASN A 112 10.36 10.72 12.30
N VAL A 113 10.23 11.72 11.44
CA VAL A 113 8.99 12.06 10.73
C VAL A 113 9.16 11.73 9.26
N SER A 114 8.24 10.96 8.68
CA SER A 114 8.18 10.66 7.24
C SER A 114 6.73 10.80 6.74
N GLY A 115 6.54 10.92 5.42
CA GLY A 115 5.17 11.08 4.89
C GLY A 115 4.36 9.78 4.93
N CYS A 116 5.03 8.63 4.91
CA CYS A 116 4.42 7.31 4.99
C CYS A 116 5.39 6.37 5.73
N LEU A 117 4.86 5.55 6.64
CA LEU A 117 5.68 4.55 7.35
C LEU A 117 6.04 3.34 6.48
N SER A 118 5.45 3.22 5.29
CA SER A 118 5.82 2.24 4.27
C SER A 118 6.94 2.75 3.33
N LEU A 119 7.23 4.06 3.31
CA LEU A 119 8.39 4.63 2.62
C LEU A 119 9.64 4.55 3.52
N GLN A 120 10.24 3.37 3.55
CA GLN A 120 11.18 2.97 4.61
C GLN A 120 12.66 3.16 4.23
N HIS A 121 12.97 4.31 3.65
CA HIS A 121 14.33 4.73 3.38
C HIS A 121 14.60 6.06 4.06
N ASP A 122 15.80 6.23 4.61
CA ASP A 122 16.15 7.41 5.40
C ASP A 122 16.06 8.71 4.60
N SER A 123 16.14 8.64 3.26
CA SER A 123 15.92 9.78 2.36
C SER A 123 14.51 10.38 2.44
N PHE A 124 13.54 9.67 3.02
CA PHE A 124 12.16 10.14 3.20
C PHE A 124 11.88 10.69 4.60
N ILE A 125 12.89 10.72 5.47
CA ILE A 125 12.79 11.38 6.77
C ILE A 125 12.92 12.89 6.57
N VAL A 126 11.88 13.62 6.97
CA VAL A 126 11.80 15.09 6.80
C VAL A 126 12.10 15.86 8.08
N GLY A 127 12.28 15.17 9.21
CA GLY A 127 12.56 15.81 10.49
C GLY A 127 12.49 14.85 11.67
N ASN A 128 12.64 15.39 12.88
CA ASN A 128 12.48 14.63 14.12
C ASN A 128 11.79 15.46 15.21
N VAL A 129 10.70 14.93 15.78
CA VAL A 129 9.88 15.64 16.78
C VAL A 129 10.60 15.92 18.11
N ARG A 130 11.73 15.25 18.37
CA ARG A 130 12.59 15.53 19.53
C ARG A 130 13.49 16.75 19.30
N LYS A 131 13.62 17.23 18.06
CA LYS A 131 14.50 18.35 17.67
C LYS A 131 13.73 19.58 17.22
N ARG A 132 12.57 19.40 16.57
CA ARG A 132 11.71 20.47 16.04
C ARG A 132 10.26 20.08 16.28
N ASN A 133 9.38 21.04 16.55
CA ASN A 133 7.98 20.73 16.78
C ASN A 133 7.32 20.20 15.48
N LEU A 134 6.27 19.39 15.61
CA LEU A 134 5.63 18.75 14.45
C LEU A 134 4.95 19.74 13.51
N LYS A 135 4.41 20.84 14.04
CA LYS A 135 3.73 21.88 13.26
C LYS A 135 4.70 22.51 12.27
N ASP A 136 5.88 22.91 12.75
CA ASP A 136 6.90 23.52 11.91
C ASP A 136 7.38 22.55 10.82
N ILE A 137 7.59 21.26 11.15
CA ILE A 137 7.96 20.24 10.16
C ILE A 137 6.85 20.09 9.10
N ARG A 138 5.58 20.11 9.52
CA ARG A 138 4.43 19.98 8.61
C ARG A 138 4.30 21.19 7.69
N GLU A 139 4.52 22.40 8.20
CA GLU A 139 4.37 23.67 7.48
C GLU A 139 5.61 24.02 6.63
N ASP A 140 6.70 23.27 6.78
CA ASP A 140 7.89 23.38 5.94
C ASP A 140 7.56 22.98 4.48
N ASN A 141 7.81 23.89 3.54
CA ASN A 141 7.55 23.67 2.12
C ASN A 141 8.53 22.68 1.48
N GLU A 142 9.72 22.52 2.07
CA GLU A 142 10.72 21.54 1.59
C GLU A 142 10.42 20.14 2.13
N ALA A 143 9.68 20.03 3.24
CA ALA A 143 9.24 18.75 3.76
C ALA A 143 8.23 18.09 2.81
N PHE A 144 8.41 16.77 2.61
CA PHE A 144 7.54 15.95 1.76
C PHE A 144 7.48 16.42 0.30
N SER A 145 8.53 17.08 -0.20
CA SER A 145 8.61 17.59 -1.57
C SER A 145 8.37 16.51 -2.65
N TYR A 146 8.64 15.25 -2.33
CA TYR A 146 8.40 14.10 -3.20
C TYR A 146 6.90 13.83 -3.48
N THR A 147 5.99 14.28 -2.62
CA THR A 147 4.53 14.25 -2.88
C THR A 147 3.96 15.64 -3.10
N ARG A 148 4.31 16.62 -2.27
CA ARG A 148 3.74 17.98 -2.33
C ARG A 148 4.22 18.76 -3.56
N GLY A 149 5.47 18.55 -3.96
CA GLY A 149 6.08 19.12 -5.16
C GLY A 149 6.04 18.17 -6.37
N PHE A 150 5.06 17.26 -6.43
CA PHE A 150 4.88 16.39 -7.59
C PHE A 150 4.58 17.22 -8.85
N ARG A 151 5.13 16.77 -9.98
CA ARG A 151 4.87 17.30 -11.32
C ARG A 151 4.83 16.12 -12.26
N LYS A 152 3.96 16.17 -13.28
CA LYS A 152 3.78 15.07 -14.26
C LYS A 152 5.09 14.68 -14.94
N ASP A 153 5.97 15.65 -15.20
CA ASP A 153 7.29 15.44 -15.81
C ASP A 153 8.24 14.55 -15.00
N LYS A 154 7.92 14.27 -13.73
CA LYS A 154 8.65 13.33 -12.88
C LYS A 154 8.26 11.88 -13.13
N LEU A 155 7.13 11.60 -13.78
CA LEU A 155 6.70 10.23 -14.08
C LEU A 155 7.71 9.56 -15.02
N CYS A 156 8.07 8.32 -14.70
CA CYS A 156 9.00 7.50 -15.46
C CYS A 156 8.46 6.07 -15.67
N GLY A 157 9.19 5.26 -16.43
CA GLY A 157 8.77 3.91 -16.79
C GLY A 157 7.40 3.87 -17.46
N SER A 158 6.57 2.90 -17.09
CA SER A 158 5.20 2.74 -17.61
C SER A 158 4.27 3.90 -17.23
N CYS A 159 4.62 4.66 -16.19
CA CYS A 159 3.79 5.76 -15.71
C CYS A 159 3.94 7.04 -16.56
N LYS A 160 5.05 7.19 -17.31
CA LYS A 160 5.38 8.42 -18.05
C LYS A 160 4.28 8.85 -19.03
N ASP A 161 3.78 7.88 -19.79
CA ASP A 161 2.79 8.11 -20.85
C ASP A 161 1.37 7.65 -20.43
N CYS A 162 1.18 7.34 -19.14
CA CYS A 162 -0.09 6.85 -18.62
C CYS A 162 -1.16 7.96 -18.61
N SER A 163 -2.34 7.66 -19.15
CA SER A 163 -3.48 8.58 -19.19
C SER A 163 -3.98 8.99 -17.80
N LYS A 164 -3.73 8.17 -16.78
CA LYS A 164 -4.05 8.46 -15.37
C LYS A 164 -2.93 9.13 -14.60
N GLY A 165 -1.80 9.46 -15.24
CA GLY A 165 -0.60 9.96 -14.57
C GLY A 165 -0.82 11.22 -13.72
N ASP A 166 -1.66 12.15 -14.18
CA ASP A 166 -1.94 13.41 -13.48
C ASP A 166 -2.75 13.24 -12.19
N GLU A 167 -3.64 12.25 -12.16
CA GLU A 167 -4.50 11.95 -11.00
C GLU A 167 -3.80 10.98 -10.04
N CYS A 168 -3.21 9.93 -10.60
CA CYS A 168 -2.66 8.80 -9.87
C CYS A 168 -1.29 9.08 -9.24
N ASN A 169 -0.48 9.94 -9.87
CA ASN A 169 0.87 10.28 -9.43
C ASN A 169 1.76 9.05 -9.19
N SER A 170 1.69 8.06 -10.09
CA SER A 170 2.36 6.73 -10.02
C SER A 170 1.86 5.76 -8.93
N GLY A 171 0.71 6.03 -8.31
CA GLY A 171 0.14 5.13 -7.31
C GLY A 171 0.89 5.18 -5.98
N CYS A 172 1.04 4.02 -5.34
CA CYS A 172 1.75 3.94 -4.07
C CYS A 172 3.27 4.09 -4.27
N LEU A 173 3.82 5.22 -3.85
CA LEU A 173 5.26 5.49 -3.92
C LEU A 173 6.11 4.47 -3.14
N ALA A 174 5.56 3.90 -2.05
CA ALA A 174 6.25 2.84 -1.31
C ALA A 174 6.40 1.57 -2.15
N MET A 175 5.36 1.18 -2.90
CA MET A 175 5.45 0.04 -3.81
C MET A 175 6.46 0.27 -4.92
N GLY A 176 6.39 1.43 -5.59
CA GLY A 176 7.34 1.80 -6.63
C GLY A 176 8.77 1.77 -6.13
N TYR A 177 9.07 2.59 -5.12
CA TYR A 177 10.43 2.73 -4.59
C TYR A 177 10.99 1.44 -4.02
N SER A 178 10.18 0.66 -3.30
CA SER A 178 10.66 -0.58 -2.70
C SER A 178 10.96 -1.66 -3.74
N SER A 179 10.36 -1.58 -4.94
CA SER A 179 10.54 -2.52 -6.04
C SER A 179 11.67 -2.13 -6.98
N THR A 180 11.83 -0.84 -7.26
CA THR A 180 12.74 -0.35 -8.30
C THR A 180 13.88 0.51 -7.76
N GLY A 181 13.78 0.99 -6.53
CA GLY A 181 14.65 2.04 -5.99
C GLY A 181 14.32 3.44 -6.54
N GLU A 182 13.31 3.57 -7.41
CA GLU A 182 12.92 4.82 -8.04
C GLU A 182 11.53 5.27 -7.59
N LEU A 183 11.34 6.58 -7.45
CA LEU A 183 10.00 7.16 -7.33
C LEU A 183 9.37 7.32 -8.71
N TYR A 184 8.05 7.45 -8.75
CA TYR A 184 7.29 7.86 -9.94
C TYR A 184 7.19 6.81 -11.07
N ASN A 185 7.59 5.57 -10.80
CA ASN A 185 7.31 4.38 -11.61
C ASN A 185 6.84 3.26 -10.68
N ASN A 186 5.82 2.52 -11.10
CA ASN A 186 5.22 1.47 -10.28
C ASN A 186 4.92 0.23 -11.11
N PRO A 187 5.78 -0.81 -11.03
CA PRO A 187 5.58 -2.05 -11.78
C PRO A 187 4.33 -2.80 -11.32
N TYR A 188 3.93 -2.65 -10.05
CA TYR A 188 2.73 -3.27 -9.46
C TYR A 188 1.42 -2.48 -9.71
N CYS A 189 1.39 -1.63 -10.73
CA CYS A 189 0.17 -0.98 -11.17
C CYS A 189 -0.79 -2.02 -11.76
N TYR A 190 -1.89 -2.32 -11.07
CA TYR A 190 -2.81 -3.39 -11.45
C TYR A 190 -3.42 -3.17 -12.84
N LYS A 191 -3.83 -1.93 -13.17
CA LYS A 191 -4.29 -1.55 -14.52
C LYS A 191 -3.29 -1.94 -15.60
N ASN A 192 -2.02 -1.57 -15.41
CA ASN A 192 -0.94 -1.84 -16.36
C ASN A 192 -0.68 -3.35 -16.51
N ILE A 193 -0.68 -4.09 -15.39
CA ILE A 193 -0.49 -5.55 -15.40
C ILE A 193 -1.61 -6.22 -16.20
N VAL A 194 -2.87 -5.90 -15.92
CA VAL A 194 -4.02 -6.52 -16.59
C VAL A 194 -4.05 -6.19 -18.09
N GLU A 195 -3.83 -4.93 -18.44
CA GLU A 195 -3.82 -4.48 -19.84
C GLU A 195 -2.67 -5.14 -20.63
N ASN A 196 -1.43 -5.16 -20.12
CA ASN A 196 -0.31 -5.74 -20.86
C ASN A 196 -0.33 -7.29 -20.88
N THR A 197 -0.85 -7.94 -19.85
CA THR A 197 -1.05 -9.40 -19.86
C THR A 197 -2.05 -9.82 -20.94
N ALA A 198 -3.08 -9.01 -21.19
CA ALA A 198 -4.04 -9.24 -22.28
C ALA A 198 -3.41 -9.06 -23.68
N HIS A 199 -2.27 -8.36 -23.79
CA HIS A 199 -1.53 -8.13 -25.04
C HIS A 199 -0.40 -9.14 -25.29
N GLY A 200 -0.18 -10.10 -24.38
CA GLY A 200 0.82 -11.17 -24.56
C GLY A 200 2.27 -10.73 -24.34
N GLU A 201 2.49 -9.60 -23.67
CA GLU A 201 3.84 -9.13 -23.34
C GLU A 201 4.36 -9.80 -22.06
N PRO A 202 5.65 -10.20 -22.00
CA PRO A 202 6.23 -10.79 -20.80
C PRO A 202 6.27 -9.76 -19.67
N VAL A 203 5.65 -10.11 -18.55
CA VAL A 203 5.59 -9.26 -17.37
C VAL A 203 6.80 -9.59 -16.49
N GLU A 204 7.94 -8.95 -16.74
CA GLU A 204 9.12 -9.11 -15.89
C GLU A 204 8.86 -8.59 -14.46
N PRO A 205 9.34 -9.27 -13.40
CA PRO A 205 9.17 -8.86 -12.00
C PRO A 205 9.83 -7.53 -11.63
#